data_AF-A0A2H0V9Q7-F1
#
_entry.id   AF-A0A2H0V9Q7-F1
#
_cell.length_a   1.000
_cell.length_b   1.000
_cell.length_c   1.000
_cell.angle_alpha   90.00
_cell.angle_beta   90.00
_cell.angle_gamma   90.00
#
_symmetry.space_group_name_H-M   'P 1'
#
loop_
_entity.id
_entity.type
_entity.pdbx_description
1 polymer ?
#
loop_
_entity_poly.entity_id
_entity_poly.type
_entity_poly.pdbx_seq_one_letter_code
_entity_poly.pdbx_strand_id
1 'polypeptide(L)'
;MKKAFKISSEMKDQILKRVKEEGLPVAKVAEEHGISPATIYSWLGKTIKAQPSWKEFSKLEKQNKELIALVGELTINLSQAKKKN
;
A
#
# COMPACT_ATOMS: atom_id res chain seq x y z
N MET A 1 17.97 -29.75 12.70
CA MET A 1 17.60 -28.33 12.44
C MET A 1 17.90 -28.03 10.97
N LYS A 2 16.93 -27.56 10.18
CA LYS A 2 17.17 -27.21 8.76
C LYS A 2 18.13 -26.01 8.69
N LYS A 3 19.20 -26.11 7.91
CA LYS A 3 20.13 -25.00 7.67
C LYS A 3 19.37 -23.86 7.01
N ALA A 4 19.33 -22.70 7.67
CA ALA A 4 18.82 -21.48 7.07
C ALA A 4 19.88 -20.93 6.11
N PHE A 5 19.68 -21.10 4.81
CA PHE A 5 20.50 -20.42 3.81
C PHE A 5 20.14 -18.94 3.81
N LYS A 6 21.10 -18.09 4.19
CA LYS A 6 20.92 -16.64 4.19
C LYS A 6 21.33 -16.09 2.83
N ILE A 7 20.37 -15.57 2.10
CA ILE A 7 20.60 -14.86 0.84
C ILE A 7 21.21 -13.49 1.18
N SER A 8 22.19 -13.04 0.39
CA SER A 8 22.80 -11.73 0.56
C SER A 8 21.76 -10.62 0.35
N SER A 9 21.95 -9.48 1.03
CA SER A 9 21.06 -8.32 0.86
C SER A 9 21.07 -7.79 -0.57
N GLU A 10 22.24 -7.79 -1.22
CA GLU A 10 22.41 -7.34 -2.59
C GLU A 10 21.61 -8.17 -3.60
N MET A 11 21.64 -9.50 -3.47
CA MET A 11 20.86 -10.39 -4.35
C MET A 11 19.37 -10.23 -4.12
N LYS A 12 18.94 -10.03 -2.87
CA LYS A 12 17.55 -9.73 -2.54
C LYS A 12 17.09 -8.42 -3.19
N ASP A 13 17.90 -7.38 -3.15
CA ASP A 13 17.55 -6.07 -3.73
C ASP A 13 17.47 -6.14 -5.26
N GLN A 14 18.38 -6.87 -5.90
CA GLN A 14 18.32 -7.15 -7.34
C GLN A 14 17.01 -7.86 -7.74
N ILE A 15 16.62 -8.90 -7.00
CA ILE A 15 15.38 -9.65 -7.24
C ILE A 15 14.15 -8.73 -7.07
N LEU A 16 14.12 -7.93 -6.02
CA LEU A 16 13.02 -7.00 -5.77
C LEU A 16 12.93 -5.92 -6.84
N LYS A 17 14.06 -5.45 -7.36
CA LYS A 17 14.12 -4.49 -8.47
C LYS A 17 13.48 -5.06 -9.74
N ARG A 18 13.85 -6.27 -10.15
CA ARG A 18 13.28 -6.94 -11.33
C ARG A 18 11.77 -7.17 -11.23
N VAL A 19 11.29 -7.51 -10.04
CA VAL A 19 9.85 -7.74 -9.83
C VAL A 19 9.07 -6.42 -9.79
N LYS A 20 9.60 -5.37 -9.16
CA LYS A 20 8.88 -4.10 -8.98
C LYS A 20 9.02 -3.12 -10.14
N GLU A 21 10.23 -2.98 -10.68
CA GLU A 21 10.56 -1.98 -11.70
C GLU A 21 10.41 -2.55 -13.11
N GLU A 22 10.88 -3.78 -13.34
CA GLU A 22 10.81 -4.43 -14.67
C GLU A 22 9.49 -5.20 -14.89
N GLY A 23 8.67 -5.37 -13.83
CA GLY A 23 7.35 -5.98 -13.92
C GLY A 23 7.36 -7.48 -14.25
N LEU A 24 8.49 -8.16 -14.05
CA LEU A 24 8.61 -9.58 -14.38
C LEU A 24 7.78 -10.47 -13.44
N PRO A 25 7.17 -11.56 -13.95
CA PRO A 25 6.40 -12.48 -13.12
C PRO A 25 7.27 -13.09 -12.02
N VAL A 26 6.76 -13.08 -10.78
CA VAL A 26 7.43 -13.65 -9.60
C VAL A 26 7.86 -15.09 -9.84
N ALA A 27 7.06 -15.88 -10.57
CA ALA A 27 7.38 -17.27 -10.91
C ALA A 27 8.66 -17.40 -11.76
N LYS A 28 8.86 -16.53 -12.75
CA LYS A 28 10.06 -16.55 -13.60
C LYS A 28 11.30 -16.13 -12.83
N VAL A 29 11.19 -15.04 -12.08
CA VAL A 29 12.31 -14.54 -11.27
C VAL A 29 12.69 -15.54 -10.17
N ALA A 30 11.71 -16.24 -9.59
CA ALA A 30 11.94 -17.30 -8.62
C ALA A 30 12.74 -18.47 -9.22
N GLU A 31 12.38 -18.91 -10.42
CA GLU A 31 13.06 -19.98 -11.15
C GLU A 31 14.49 -19.60 -11.52
N GLU A 32 14.69 -18.43 -12.14
CA GLU A 32 15.99 -17.92 -12.57
C GLU A 32 17.00 -17.76 -11.41
N HIS A 33 16.50 -17.41 -10.23
CA HIS A 33 17.34 -17.17 -9.05
C HIS A 33 17.35 -18.35 -8.06
N GLY A 34 16.66 -19.46 -8.35
CA GLY A 34 16.61 -20.64 -7.49
C GLY A 34 15.97 -20.40 -6.12
N ILE A 35 14.99 -19.50 -6.04
CA ILE A 35 14.34 -19.07 -4.79
C ILE A 35 12.86 -19.43 -4.83
N SER A 36 12.29 -19.78 -3.68
CA SER A 36 10.85 -20.06 -3.65
C SER A 36 10.04 -18.78 -3.93
N PRO A 37 8.96 -18.84 -4.75
CA PRO A 37 8.08 -17.69 -4.97
C PRO A 37 7.55 -17.10 -3.66
N ALA A 38 7.26 -17.96 -2.67
CA ALA A 38 6.81 -17.55 -1.33
C ALA A 38 7.82 -16.64 -0.61
N THR A 39 9.11 -16.86 -0.80
CA THR A 39 10.16 -16.00 -0.24
C THR A 39 10.11 -14.60 -0.85
N ILE A 40 9.91 -14.50 -2.17
CA ILE A 40 9.79 -13.22 -2.87
C ILE A 40 8.54 -12.47 -2.39
N TYR A 41 7.39 -13.14 -2.28
CA TYR A 41 6.17 -12.54 -1.72
C TYR A 41 6.36 -12.08 -0.27
N SER A 42 7.08 -12.84 0.56
CA SER A 42 7.41 -12.44 1.92
C SER A 42 8.26 -11.15 1.96
N TRP A 43 9.22 -11.02 1.05
CA TRP A 43 10.03 -9.80 0.93
C TRP A 43 9.23 -8.61 0.42
N LEU A 44 8.38 -8.82 -0.59
CA LEU A 44 7.47 -7.79 -1.09
C LEU A 44 6.57 -7.27 0.03
N GLY A 45 5.94 -8.16 0.79
CA GLY A 45 5.12 -7.80 1.95
C GLY A 45 5.88 -7.00 3.01
N LYS A 46 7.12 -7.37 3.33
CA LYS A 46 7.97 -6.64 4.27
C LYS A 46 8.42 -5.27 3.77
N THR A 47 8.45 -5.05 2.46
CA THR A 47 8.74 -3.72 1.89
C THR A 47 7.54 -2.77 1.88
N ILE A 48 6.32 -3.26 2.20
CA ILE A 48 5.14 -2.42 2.41
C ILE A 48 5.30 -1.71 3.76
N LYS A 49 6.14 -0.67 3.80
CA LYS A 49 6.35 0.19 4.97
C LYS A 49 5.15 1.11 5.27
N ALA A 50 4.20 1.21 4.34
CA ALA A 50 3.14 2.21 4.36
C ALA A 50 1.74 1.58 4.32
N GLN A 51 1.53 0.46 5.02
CA GLN A 51 0.16 0.09 5.34
C GLN A 51 -0.29 1.06 6.46
N PRO A 52 -1.22 1.99 6.20
CA PRO A 52 -1.69 2.89 7.24
C PRO A 52 -2.18 2.05 8.41
N SER A 53 -1.77 2.42 9.62
CA SER A 53 -2.31 1.77 10.81
C SER A 53 -3.84 1.90 10.80
N TRP A 54 -4.54 0.93 11.36
CA TRP A 54 -5.99 1.02 11.53
C TRP A 54 -6.43 2.33 12.17
N LYS A 55 -5.63 2.88 13.10
CA LYS A 55 -5.86 4.16 13.75
C LYS A 55 -5.77 5.35 12.77
N GLU A 56 -4.76 5.37 11.89
CA GLU A 56 -4.63 6.41 10.87
C GLU A 56 -5.76 6.34 9.85
N PHE A 57 -6.13 5.13 9.45
CA PHE A 57 -7.28 4.90 8.56
C PHE A 57 -8.59 5.40 9.20
N SER A 58 -8.89 5.01 10.45
CA SER A 58 -10.09 5.48 11.15
C SER A 58 -10.09 7.00 11.39
N LYS A 59 -8.92 7.60 11.64
CA LYS A 59 -8.79 9.07 11.75
C LYS A 59 -9.13 9.76 10.42
N LEU A 60 -8.56 9.26 9.31
CA LEU A 60 -8.84 9.78 7.97
C LEU A 60 -10.32 9.62 7.60
N GLU A 61 -10.92 8.46 7.90
CA GLU A 61 -12.33 8.20 7.64
C GLU A 61 -13.24 9.18 8.41
N LYS A 62 -12.93 9.44 9.69
CA LYS A 62 -13.64 10.43 10.50
C LYS A 62 -13.51 11.84 9.92
N GLN A 63 -12.29 12.26 9.57
CA GLN A 63 -12.04 13.57 8.96
C GLN A 63 -12.82 13.76 7.65
N ASN A 64 -12.89 12.72 6.82
CA ASN A 64 -13.65 12.76 5.57
C ASN A 64 -15.17 12.92 5.83
N LYS A 65 -15.71 12.19 6.81
CA LYS A 65 -17.13 12.31 7.20
C LYS A 65 -17.47 13.73 7.70
N GLU A 66 -16.61 14.31 8.53
CA GLU A 66 -16.77 15.67 9.05
C GLU A 66 -16.75 16.72 7.92
N LEU A 67 -15.83 16.58 6.96
CA LEU A 67 -15.75 17.45 5.79
C LEU A 67 -17.01 17.38 4.93
N ILE A 68 -17.52 16.17 4.66
CA ILE A 68 -18.74 15.99 3.86
C ILE A 68 -19.94 16.65 4.57
N ALA A 69 -20.05 16.50 5.89
CA ALA A 69 -21.13 17.12 6.67
C ALA A 69 -21.06 18.66 6.59
N LEU A 70 -19.87 19.24 6.78
CA LEU A 70 -19.66 20.69 6.69
C LEU A 70 -20.01 21.24 5.30
N VAL A 71 -19.57 20.55 4.24
CA VAL A 71 -19.91 20.92 2.86
C VAL A 71 -21.42 20.85 2.62
N GLY A 72 -22.09 19.82 3.16
CA GLY A 72 -23.55 19.70 3.10
C GLY A 72 -24.27 20.89 3.74
N GLU A 73 -23.86 21.26 4.96
CA GLU A 73 -24.42 22.41 5.69
C GLU A 73 -24.22 23.72 4.92
N LEU A 74 -23.00 23.97 4.44
CA LEU A 74 -22.68 25.15 3.63
C LEU A 74 -23.52 25.21 2.35
N THR A 75 -23.72 24.06 1.69
CA THR A 75 -24.52 23.98 0.45
C THR A 75 -25.99 24.32 0.72
N ILE A 76 -26.56 23.84 1.83
CA ILE A 76 -27.92 24.18 2.24
C ILE A 76 -28.04 25.67 2.54
N ASN A 77 -27.12 26.23 3.33
CA ASN A 77 -27.13 27.66 3.69
C ASN A 77 -27.03 28.55 2.44
N LEU A 78 -26.17 28.21 1.48
CA LEU A 78 -26.07 28.92 0.20
C LEU A 78 -27.36 28.83 -0.62
N SER A 79 -28.01 27.66 -0.66
CA SER A 79 -29.30 27.48 -1.33
C SER A 79 -30.41 28.33 -0.71
N GLN A 80 -30.49 28.38 0.63
CA GLN A 80 -31.46 29.20 1.33
C GLN A 80 -31.20 30.70 1.14
N ALA A 81 -29.94 31.13 1.19
CA ALA A 81 -29.56 32.53 0.94
C ALA A 81 -29.93 32.99 -0.49
N LYS A 82 -29.80 32.11 -1.49
CA LYS A 82 -30.24 32.39 -2.87
C LYS A 82 -31.76 32.49 -3.03
N LYS A 83 -32.55 31.78 -2.23
CA LYS A 83 -34.03 31.84 -2.29
C LYS A 83 -34.62 33.09 -1.63
N LYS A 84 -33.85 33.76 -0.78
CA LYS A 84 -34.29 34.91 0.03
C LYS A 84 -33.97 36.27 -0.62
N ASN A 85 -33.18 36.25 -1.70
CA ASN A 85 -32.97 37.37 -2.63
C ASN A 85 -33.70 37.06 -3.94
#